data_AF-A0A3R6ZTK7-F1
#
_entry.id   AF-A0A3R6ZTK7-F1
#
_cell.length_a   1.000
_cell.length_b   1.000
_cell.length_c   1.000
_cell.angle_alpha   90.00
_cell.angle_beta   90.00
_cell.angle_gamma   90.00
#
_symmetry.space_group_name_H-M   'P 1'
#
loop_
_entity.id
_entity.type
_entity.pdbx_description
1 polymer ?
#
loop_
_entity_poly.entity_id
_entity_poly.type
_entity_poly.pdbx_seq_one_letter_code
_entity_poly.pdbx_strand_id
1 'polypeptide(L)'
;MALTPRLQVHVQGTAVAAAKLESICDTNFSRGTLKAALRAAGSVCHAVHAVAMGKYRNAFCVVRPPGHHAGTLVHKDDEVDIYDGEGWSGLLKDSISCGFCILNNVMIGAQYALDTCPHVKKVAIVDFDAHHGNGTQDILTQHPRPNVLFISLHVFAEGFYPGSGGDHDYARNIYNFPIHPMWTHAKDKGSAAFRAKVTQVVLPLLRAFGPDLILVSAGFDGCHHDIGNKQYGQRDGPVGMDLSPGDFHWVTTQLMLMANLCCNGRLVSVLEGGYGRVRTEHDDKDDTSPDGAVAASPDGSQPGTSPEDNHATTAPLILDTLQASAHAHLQALTCQSYVEPPPLKTRTSTRTPAPTFKAARAKRKKLA
;
A
#
# COMPACT_ATOMS: atom_id res chain seq x y z
N MET A 1 12.30 13.77 -0.20
CA MET A 1 11.34 13.60 0.92
C MET A 1 9.97 13.96 0.37
N ALA A 2 8.95 13.12 0.57
CA ALA A 2 7.57 13.43 0.20
C ALA A 2 6.85 14.03 1.40
N LEU A 3 6.02 15.06 1.20
CA LEU A 3 5.51 15.91 2.27
C LEU A 3 4.08 16.39 2.00
N THR A 4 3.35 16.72 3.06
CA THR A 4 2.04 17.39 3.03
C THR A 4 2.20 18.90 2.79
N PRO A 5 1.12 19.64 2.42
CA PRO A 5 1.10 21.10 2.36
C PRO A 5 1.84 21.78 3.52
N ARG A 6 1.43 21.46 4.75
CA ARG A 6 1.94 22.08 5.97
C ARG A 6 3.43 21.81 6.17
N LEU A 7 3.93 20.65 5.77
CA LEU A 7 5.37 20.36 5.87
C LEU A 7 6.19 21.04 4.78
N GLN A 8 5.66 21.14 3.56
CA GLN A 8 6.30 21.92 2.50
C GLN A 8 6.51 23.36 2.96
N VAL A 9 5.44 24.01 3.47
CA VAL A 9 5.52 25.40 3.93
C VAL A 9 6.37 25.55 5.18
N HIS A 10 6.07 24.82 6.26
CA HIS A 10 6.68 25.10 7.57
C HIS A 10 8.03 24.44 7.79
N VAL A 11 8.36 23.37 7.06
CA VAL A 11 9.63 22.65 7.24
C VAL A 11 10.58 22.87 6.08
N GLN A 12 10.10 22.82 4.83
CA GLN A 12 10.95 23.08 3.67
C GLN A 12 11.04 24.56 3.30
N GLY A 13 10.19 25.43 3.85
CA GLY A 13 10.13 26.83 3.46
C GLY A 13 9.58 27.02 2.04
N THR A 14 8.84 26.05 1.51
CA THR A 14 8.15 26.17 0.22
C THR A 14 7.17 27.34 0.29
N ALA A 15 7.22 28.24 -0.70
CA ALA A 15 6.25 29.32 -0.81
C ALA A 15 4.83 28.74 -0.85
N VAL A 16 3.87 29.37 -0.17
CA VAL A 16 2.48 28.89 -0.08
C VAL A 16 1.88 28.62 -1.47
N ALA A 17 2.14 29.48 -2.45
CA ALA A 17 1.68 29.33 -3.84
C ALA A 17 2.29 28.14 -4.59
N ALA A 18 3.41 27.58 -4.09
CA ALA A 18 4.07 26.41 -4.66
C ALA A 18 3.89 25.15 -3.80
N ALA A 19 3.12 25.23 -2.70
CA ALA A 19 2.80 24.11 -1.84
C ALA A 19 1.48 23.47 -2.27
N LYS A 20 1.27 22.22 -1.86
CA LYS A 20 -0.01 21.53 -1.99
C LYS A 20 -1.13 22.35 -1.33
N LEU A 21 -2.34 22.33 -1.89
CA LEU A 21 -3.50 23.00 -1.29
C LEU A 21 -4.03 22.21 -0.08
N GLU A 22 -4.42 22.90 0.98
CA GLU A 22 -4.94 22.26 2.20
C GLU A 22 -6.37 21.75 2.02
N SER A 23 -7.17 22.39 1.16
CA SER A 23 -8.58 22.03 0.88
C SER A 23 -8.78 20.68 0.21
N ILE A 24 -7.72 20.11 -0.36
CA ILE A 24 -7.71 18.83 -1.09
C ILE A 24 -6.85 17.77 -0.38
N CYS A 25 -6.38 18.09 0.83
CA CYS A 25 -5.53 17.24 1.66
C CYS A 25 -6.33 16.82 2.90
N ASP A 26 -6.69 15.55 3.01
CA ASP A 26 -7.43 14.97 4.13
C ASP A 26 -6.58 14.75 5.41
N THR A 27 -5.35 15.26 5.42
CA THR A 27 -4.34 14.94 6.43
C THR A 27 -4.25 16.04 7.50
N ASN A 28 -4.75 15.72 8.69
CA ASN A 28 -4.72 16.62 9.84
C ASN A 28 -3.41 16.52 10.64
N PHE A 29 -3.02 17.63 11.28
CA PHE A 29 -1.81 17.75 12.10
C PHE A 29 -2.12 18.16 13.54
N SER A 30 -1.42 17.52 14.48
CA SER A 30 -1.35 17.90 15.90
C SER A 30 0.11 18.23 16.28
N ARG A 31 0.33 18.79 17.48
CA ARG A 31 1.65 19.18 17.98
C ARG A 31 2.71 18.05 17.96
N GLY A 32 2.30 16.78 18.02
CA GLY A 32 3.21 15.62 18.00
C GLY A 32 3.40 14.96 16.63
N THR A 33 2.64 15.38 15.63
CA THR A 33 2.49 14.65 14.37
C THR A 33 3.80 14.51 13.59
N LEU A 34 4.62 15.57 13.47
CA LEU A 34 5.91 15.48 12.77
C LEU A 34 6.88 14.52 13.49
N LYS A 35 6.92 14.56 14.82
CA LYS A 35 7.76 13.63 15.60
C LYS A 35 7.32 12.19 15.39
N ALA A 36 6.01 11.92 15.33
CA ALA A 36 5.48 10.60 15.01
C ALA A 36 5.87 10.15 13.59
N ALA A 37 5.71 11.02 12.58
CA ALA A 37 6.10 10.73 11.20
C ALA A 37 7.60 10.41 11.06
N LEU A 38 8.47 11.18 11.72
CA LEU A 38 9.91 10.89 11.74
C LEU A 38 10.24 9.56 12.42
N ARG A 39 9.51 9.18 13.47
CA ARG A 39 9.66 7.88 14.13
C ARG A 39 9.16 6.74 13.23
N ALA A 40 8.08 6.93 12.49
CA ALA A 40 7.59 5.96 11.50
C ALA A 40 8.66 5.70 10.43
N ALA A 41 9.10 6.75 9.73
CA ALA A 41 10.13 6.65 8.69
C ALA A 41 11.45 6.09 9.23
N GLY A 42 11.91 6.56 10.40
CA GLY A 42 13.13 6.08 11.03
C GLY A 42 13.08 4.60 11.43
N SER A 43 11.92 4.12 11.87
CA SER A 43 11.71 2.70 12.18
C SER A 43 11.81 1.83 10.93
N VAL A 44 11.27 2.30 9.80
CA VAL A 44 11.42 1.62 8.51
C VAL A 44 12.88 1.58 8.06
N CYS A 45 13.62 2.69 8.14
CA CYS A 45 15.07 2.68 7.83
C CYS A 45 15.83 1.68 8.71
N HIS A 46 15.53 1.63 10.01
CA HIS A 46 16.15 0.67 10.92
C HIS A 46 15.85 -0.78 10.54
N ALA A 47 14.58 -1.10 10.26
CA ALA A 47 14.18 -2.45 9.86
C ALA A 47 14.80 -2.87 8.53
N VAL A 48 14.79 -1.96 7.53
CA VAL A 48 15.45 -2.15 6.25
C VAL A 48 16.94 -2.45 6.43
N HIS A 49 17.65 -1.65 7.23
CA HIS A 49 19.06 -1.88 7.49
C HIS A 49 19.29 -3.26 8.14
N ALA A 50 18.53 -3.59 9.18
CA ALA A 50 18.69 -4.84 9.90
C ALA A 50 18.38 -6.07 9.04
N VAL A 51 17.35 -6.00 8.19
CA VAL A 51 17.01 -7.09 7.26
C VAL A 51 18.01 -7.18 6.12
N ALA A 52 18.38 -6.05 5.51
CA ALA A 52 19.36 -6.02 4.44
C ALA A 52 20.70 -6.58 4.89
N MET A 53 21.18 -6.22 6.09
CA MET A 53 22.44 -6.71 6.66
C MET A 53 22.35 -8.13 7.24
N GLY A 54 21.21 -8.80 7.15
CA GLY A 54 21.04 -10.19 7.59
C GLY A 54 20.94 -10.37 9.10
N LYS A 55 20.75 -9.30 9.88
CA LYS A 55 20.46 -9.39 11.32
C LYS A 55 19.10 -10.04 11.58
N TYR A 56 18.13 -9.71 10.74
CA TYR A 56 16.82 -10.36 10.72
C TYR A 56 16.53 -10.86 9.32
N ARG A 57 15.73 -11.92 9.22
CA ARG A 57 15.30 -12.44 7.92
C ARG A 57 14.27 -11.52 7.28
N ASN A 58 13.28 -11.10 8.05
CA ASN A 58 12.22 -10.18 7.66
C ASN A 58 11.83 -9.30 8.86
N ALA A 59 10.99 -8.29 8.64
CA ALA A 59 10.48 -7.42 9.70
C ALA A 59 9.08 -6.90 9.38
N PHE A 60 8.32 -6.54 10.42
CA PHE A 60 7.06 -5.80 10.30
C PHE A 60 7.14 -4.52 11.15
N CYS A 61 7.00 -3.38 10.49
CA CYS A 61 7.00 -2.06 11.10
C CYS A 61 5.56 -1.63 11.40
N VAL A 62 5.13 -1.81 12.65
CA VAL A 62 3.84 -1.30 13.14
C VAL A 62 4.02 0.19 13.45
N VAL A 63 3.77 1.04 12.44
CA VAL A 63 4.01 2.48 12.51
C VAL A 63 2.74 3.27 12.20
N ARG A 64 2.62 4.47 12.78
CA ARG A 64 1.65 5.50 12.39
C ARG A 64 2.31 6.88 12.53
N PRO A 65 2.06 7.84 11.64
CA PRO A 65 1.15 7.81 10.48
C PRO A 65 1.63 6.91 9.31
N PRO A 66 0.72 6.51 8.40
CA PRO A 66 1.04 5.78 7.17
C PRO A 66 1.84 6.64 6.18
N GLY A 67 2.20 6.07 5.03
CA GLY A 67 3.06 6.73 4.05
C GLY A 67 2.72 6.59 2.56
N HIS A 68 2.03 5.54 2.11
CA HIS A 68 1.93 5.26 0.66
C HIS A 68 1.17 6.31 -0.18
N HIS A 69 0.36 7.16 0.45
CA HIS A 69 -0.26 8.33 -0.21
C HIS A 69 0.62 9.57 -0.22
N ALA A 70 1.74 9.64 0.52
CA ALA A 70 2.58 10.84 0.52
C ALA A 70 3.46 10.90 -0.75
N GLY A 71 3.17 11.85 -1.63
CA GLY A 71 3.92 12.06 -2.89
C GLY A 71 4.54 13.45 -3.01
N THR A 72 5.14 13.75 -4.15
CA THR A 72 5.88 15.00 -4.42
C THR A 72 5.14 16.01 -5.29
N LEU A 73 4.08 15.60 -5.98
CA LEU A 73 3.27 16.48 -6.83
C LEU A 73 2.68 17.65 -6.04
N VAL A 74 2.65 18.80 -6.69
CA VAL A 74 2.02 20.04 -6.22
C VAL A 74 0.99 20.48 -7.27
N HIS A 75 -0.10 21.08 -6.82
CA HIS A 75 -1.00 21.81 -7.72
C HIS A 75 -0.30 23.09 -8.21
N LYS A 76 -0.40 23.41 -9.50
CA LYS A 76 -0.09 24.74 -10.03
C LYS A 76 -1.32 25.27 -10.75
N ASP A 77 -1.83 26.41 -10.30
CA ASP A 77 -2.75 27.32 -11.02
C ASP A 77 -3.59 26.69 -12.16
N ASP A 78 -4.79 26.20 -11.86
CA ASP A 78 -5.80 25.63 -12.79
C ASP A 78 -5.34 24.48 -13.74
N GLU A 79 -4.05 24.17 -13.80
CA GLU A 79 -3.47 23.02 -14.49
C GLU A 79 -3.02 21.99 -13.46
N VAL A 80 -3.84 20.97 -13.29
CA VAL A 80 -3.42 19.88 -12.42
C VAL A 80 -2.35 19.06 -13.14
N ASP A 81 -1.16 18.92 -12.56
CA ASP A 81 -0.18 17.84 -12.87
C ASP A 81 -0.74 16.45 -12.43
N ILE A 82 -2.07 16.27 -12.42
CA ILE A 82 -2.71 14.97 -12.38
C ILE A 82 -2.63 14.48 -13.82
N TYR A 83 -1.97 13.36 -13.99
CA TYR A 83 -2.02 12.49 -15.18
C TYR A 83 -3.22 12.83 -16.09
N ASP A 84 -2.95 13.40 -17.25
CA ASP A 84 -3.89 13.98 -18.21
C ASP A 84 -4.70 12.93 -19.02
N GLY A 85 -4.75 11.70 -18.51
CA GLY A 85 -5.64 10.68 -19.05
C GLY A 85 -7.08 11.05 -18.71
N GLU A 86 -7.93 11.17 -19.72
CA GLU A 86 -9.37 11.41 -19.51
C GLU A 86 -9.98 10.30 -18.65
N GLY A 87 -10.10 10.54 -17.34
CA GLY A 87 -10.50 9.52 -16.38
C GLY A 87 -10.63 10.01 -14.94
N TRP A 88 -11.82 10.56 -14.64
CA TRP A 88 -12.58 10.51 -13.38
C TRP A 88 -11.89 10.70 -12.00
N SER A 89 -12.47 11.58 -11.17
CA SER A 89 -11.84 12.28 -10.04
C SER A 89 -12.15 11.75 -8.63
N GLY A 90 -11.86 10.48 -8.32
CA GLY A 90 -11.82 9.96 -6.94
C GLY A 90 -12.97 10.37 -6.00
N LEU A 91 -12.67 10.50 -4.69
CA LEU A 91 -13.60 11.05 -3.69
C LEU A 91 -13.41 12.53 -3.40
N LEU A 92 -12.18 12.98 -3.54
CA LEU A 92 -11.85 14.38 -3.53
C LEU A 92 -11.48 14.70 -4.98
N LYS A 93 -12.28 15.57 -5.62
CA LYS A 93 -11.92 16.11 -6.92
C LYS A 93 -10.52 16.72 -6.77
N ASP A 94 -9.61 16.33 -7.66
CA ASP A 94 -8.23 16.80 -7.65
C ASP A 94 -7.36 16.34 -6.45
N SER A 95 -7.72 15.19 -5.84
CA SER A 95 -6.93 14.60 -4.76
C SER A 95 -5.49 14.35 -5.19
N ILE A 96 -4.60 15.13 -4.62
CA ILE A 96 -3.16 14.93 -4.69
C ILE A 96 -2.74 13.85 -3.70
N SER A 97 -1.50 13.39 -3.83
CA SER A 97 -0.81 12.48 -2.93
C SER A 97 -0.81 12.97 -1.46
N CYS A 98 -1.93 12.75 -0.76
CA CYS A 98 -2.32 13.18 0.58
C CYS A 98 -3.46 12.27 1.08
N GLY A 99 -3.21 11.35 2.01
CA GLY A 99 -4.18 10.34 2.47
C GLY A 99 -3.86 9.87 3.89
N PHE A 100 -4.01 10.75 4.87
CA PHE A 100 -3.43 10.64 6.24
C PHE A 100 -1.88 10.49 6.30
N CYS A 101 -1.23 10.36 5.15
CA CYS A 101 0.19 10.11 4.98
C CYS A 101 1.00 11.40 5.04
N ILE A 102 2.12 11.35 5.76
CA ILE A 102 2.95 12.53 6.00
C ILE A 102 4.29 12.43 5.29
N LEU A 103 4.95 11.29 5.47
CA LEU A 103 6.18 10.91 4.82
C LEU A 103 5.94 9.56 4.14
N ASN A 104 6.46 9.37 2.94
CA ASN A 104 6.36 8.07 2.28
C ASN A 104 7.33 7.07 2.91
N ASN A 105 6.85 6.35 3.92
CA ASN A 105 7.65 5.44 4.74
C ASN A 105 8.35 4.36 3.88
N VAL A 106 7.62 3.72 2.98
CA VAL A 106 8.16 2.66 2.12
C VAL A 106 9.16 3.19 1.09
N MET A 107 8.92 4.35 0.46
CA MET A 107 9.89 4.94 -0.47
C MET A 107 11.15 5.47 0.23
N ILE A 108 11.01 6.01 1.44
CA ILE A 108 12.16 6.37 2.28
C ILE A 108 12.97 5.11 2.60
N GLY A 109 12.31 4.01 2.98
CA GLY A 109 12.95 2.71 3.21
C GLY A 109 13.67 2.19 1.96
N ALA A 110 13.03 2.25 0.79
CA ALA A 110 13.59 1.81 -0.48
C ALA A 110 14.85 2.61 -0.84
N GLN A 111 14.76 3.94 -0.80
CA GLN A 111 15.89 4.81 -1.09
C GLN A 111 17.03 4.60 -0.07
N TYR A 112 16.70 4.49 1.22
CA TYR A 112 17.68 4.20 2.25
C TYR A 112 18.42 2.89 1.99
N ALA A 113 17.72 1.82 1.57
CA ALA A 113 18.35 0.56 1.22
C ALA A 113 19.35 0.73 0.07
N LEU A 114 18.92 1.40 -1.00
CA LEU A 114 19.74 1.64 -2.20
C LEU A 114 20.99 2.48 -1.91
N ASP A 115 20.86 3.47 -1.02
CA ASP A 115 21.96 4.39 -0.69
C ASP A 115 22.96 3.78 0.30
N THR A 116 22.49 2.93 1.23
CA THR A 116 23.29 2.52 2.40
C THR A 116 23.63 1.03 2.45
N CYS A 117 22.97 0.19 1.64
CA CYS A 117 23.18 -1.25 1.62
C CYS A 117 23.83 -1.68 0.30
N PRO A 118 25.17 -1.88 0.24
CA PRO A 118 25.90 -2.05 -1.02
C PRO A 118 25.42 -3.21 -1.90
N HIS A 119 24.87 -4.28 -1.31
CA HIS A 119 24.35 -5.46 -2.02
C HIS A 119 22.88 -5.35 -2.42
N VAL A 120 22.16 -4.32 -1.97
CA VAL A 120 20.78 -4.07 -2.41
C VAL A 120 20.84 -3.17 -3.64
N LYS A 121 20.59 -3.74 -4.83
CA LYS A 121 20.59 -3.00 -6.09
C LYS A 121 19.20 -2.81 -6.65
N LYS A 122 18.29 -3.75 -6.40
CA LYS A 122 16.89 -3.68 -6.83
C LYS A 122 15.94 -3.83 -5.65
N VAL A 123 14.95 -2.94 -5.56
CA VAL A 123 13.90 -3.00 -4.52
C VAL A 123 12.55 -3.18 -5.20
N ALA A 124 11.75 -4.14 -4.74
CA ALA A 124 10.34 -4.24 -5.13
C ALA A 124 9.46 -3.73 -3.98
N ILE A 125 8.48 -2.90 -4.29
CA ILE A 125 7.44 -2.42 -3.37
C ILE A 125 6.12 -3.05 -3.81
N VAL A 126 5.52 -3.85 -2.95
CA VAL A 126 4.21 -4.46 -3.16
C VAL A 126 3.21 -3.83 -2.21
N ASP A 127 2.21 -3.18 -2.76
CA ASP A 127 1.16 -2.50 -2.03
C ASP A 127 -0.17 -3.24 -2.19
N PHE A 128 -0.70 -3.72 -1.06
CA PHE A 128 -2.01 -4.38 -1.00
C PHE A 128 -3.01 -3.62 -0.12
N ASP A 129 -2.69 -2.39 0.27
CA ASP A 129 -3.68 -1.47 0.84
C ASP A 129 -4.85 -1.29 -0.13
N ALA A 130 -6.06 -1.09 0.41
CA ALA A 130 -7.25 -0.95 -0.42
C ALA A 130 -7.19 0.24 -1.37
N HIS A 131 -6.45 1.26 -0.99
CA HIS A 131 -6.31 2.50 -1.73
C HIS A 131 -5.04 2.44 -2.57
N HIS A 132 -5.11 2.99 -3.79
CA HIS A 132 -3.93 3.11 -4.63
C HIS A 132 -2.83 3.90 -3.90
N GLY A 133 -1.62 3.35 -3.83
CA GLY A 133 -0.41 4.02 -3.33
C GLY A 133 0.08 5.13 -4.25
N ASN A 134 -0.78 6.10 -4.55
CA ASN A 134 -0.59 7.20 -5.47
C ASN A 134 0.64 8.05 -5.12
N GLY A 135 0.99 8.19 -3.84
CA GLY A 135 2.20 8.89 -3.42
C GLY A 135 3.48 8.16 -3.81
N THR A 136 3.49 6.83 -3.71
CA THR A 136 4.61 5.99 -4.17
C THR A 136 4.76 6.06 -5.68
N GLN A 137 3.66 5.95 -6.43
CA GLN A 137 3.65 6.15 -7.87
C GLN A 137 4.16 7.53 -8.26
N ASP A 138 3.62 8.60 -7.68
CA ASP A 138 4.02 10.00 -7.91
C ASP A 138 5.54 10.18 -7.78
N ILE A 139 6.13 9.71 -6.67
CA ILE A 139 7.59 9.82 -6.46
C ILE A 139 8.37 9.12 -7.57
N LEU A 140 7.92 7.96 -8.03
CA LEU A 140 8.59 7.21 -9.10
C LEU A 140 8.35 7.83 -10.49
N THR A 141 7.21 8.47 -10.70
CA THR A 141 6.90 9.21 -11.93
C THR A 141 7.81 10.44 -12.06
N GLN A 142 7.91 11.23 -11.00
CA GLN A 142 8.71 12.46 -10.92
C GLN A 142 10.21 12.18 -10.83
N HIS A 143 10.58 11.08 -10.19
CA HIS A 143 11.97 10.65 -10.01
C HIS A 143 12.13 9.18 -10.38
N PRO A 144 12.20 8.86 -11.69
CA PRO A 144 12.29 7.48 -12.17
C PRO A 144 13.49 6.74 -11.59
N ARG A 145 13.23 5.51 -11.12
CA ARG A 145 14.23 4.60 -10.58
C ARG A 145 14.08 3.26 -11.29
N PRO A 146 14.88 2.95 -12.34
CA PRO A 146 14.73 1.71 -13.10
C PRO A 146 15.02 0.45 -12.26
N ASN A 147 15.62 0.63 -11.09
CA ASN A 147 15.92 -0.40 -10.12
C ASN A 147 14.90 -0.47 -8.96
N VAL A 148 13.80 0.27 -9.04
CA VAL A 148 12.64 0.11 -8.16
C VAL A 148 11.47 -0.41 -9.00
N LEU A 149 10.81 -1.45 -8.50
CA LEU A 149 9.55 -1.96 -9.04
C LEU A 149 8.43 -1.60 -8.06
N PHE A 150 7.39 -0.94 -8.53
CA PHE A 150 6.20 -0.67 -7.73
C PHE A 150 5.00 -1.44 -8.28
N ILE A 151 4.32 -2.15 -7.38
CA ILE A 151 3.12 -2.93 -7.67
C ILE A 151 2.06 -2.48 -6.67
N SER A 152 0.88 -2.07 -7.15
CA SER A 152 -0.27 -1.75 -6.29
C SER A 152 -1.48 -2.58 -6.68
N LEU A 153 -2.09 -3.27 -5.72
CA LEU A 153 -3.36 -3.96 -5.85
C LEU A 153 -4.40 -3.21 -5.01
N HIS A 154 -5.32 -2.51 -5.66
CA HIS A 154 -6.21 -1.57 -4.99
C HIS A 154 -7.60 -1.58 -5.61
N VAL A 155 -8.59 -1.07 -4.88
CA VAL A 155 -9.91 -0.78 -5.44
C VAL A 155 -9.81 0.41 -6.38
N PHE A 156 -10.37 0.26 -7.59
CA PHE A 156 -10.48 1.35 -8.55
C PHE A 156 -11.92 1.44 -9.06
N ALA A 157 -12.65 2.44 -8.58
CA ALA A 157 -14.01 2.73 -8.98
C ALA A 157 -14.32 4.21 -8.72
N GLU A 158 -15.34 4.72 -9.42
CA GLU A 158 -15.93 6.03 -9.14
C GLU A 158 -16.33 6.14 -7.66
N GLY A 159 -15.94 7.25 -7.03
CA GLY A 159 -16.21 7.48 -5.61
C GLY A 159 -15.41 6.57 -4.68
N PHE A 160 -14.22 6.11 -5.10
CA PHE A 160 -13.25 5.47 -4.22
C PHE A 160 -11.93 6.25 -4.23
N TYR A 161 -11.39 6.54 -3.05
CA TYR A 161 -10.14 7.28 -2.91
C TYR A 161 -8.94 6.41 -3.35
N PRO A 162 -7.89 6.96 -3.99
CA PRO A 162 -7.69 8.36 -4.40
C PRO A 162 -8.25 8.68 -5.80
N GLY A 163 -8.85 7.73 -6.50
CA GLY A 163 -9.28 7.92 -7.89
C GLY A 163 -8.15 7.90 -8.92
N SER A 164 -7.03 7.24 -8.61
CA SER A 164 -5.92 7.01 -9.54
C SER A 164 -5.49 5.54 -9.51
N GLY A 165 -4.55 5.15 -10.36
CA GLY A 165 -4.07 3.77 -10.45
C GLY A 165 -4.80 2.92 -11.50
N GLY A 166 -5.55 3.54 -12.43
CA GLY A 166 -6.21 2.83 -13.51
C GLY A 166 -5.25 2.19 -14.52
N ASP A 167 -4.12 2.86 -14.81
CA ASP A 167 -3.16 2.43 -15.82
C ASP A 167 -1.80 2.05 -15.22
N HIS A 168 -1.10 1.16 -15.91
CA HIS A 168 0.32 0.88 -15.66
C HIS A 168 1.21 1.99 -16.23
N ASP A 169 2.41 2.16 -15.66
CA ASP A 169 3.51 2.89 -16.28
C ASP A 169 4.74 1.97 -16.37
N TYR A 170 4.76 1.17 -17.44
CA TYR A 170 5.80 0.17 -17.67
C TYR A 170 7.20 0.78 -17.82
N ALA A 171 7.30 2.00 -18.36
CA ALA A 171 8.58 2.67 -18.57
C ALA A 171 9.27 3.00 -17.23
N ARG A 172 8.48 3.16 -16.16
CA ARG A 172 8.95 3.47 -14.81
C ARG A 172 8.83 2.28 -13.83
N ASN A 173 8.57 1.07 -14.33
CA ASN A 173 8.31 -0.14 -13.55
C ASN A 173 7.15 0.03 -12.54
N ILE A 174 6.06 0.65 -12.96
CA ILE A 174 4.87 0.87 -12.14
C ILE A 174 3.74 -0.01 -12.68
N TYR A 175 3.25 -0.91 -11.85
CA TYR A 175 2.23 -1.89 -12.21
C TYR A 175 1.03 -1.78 -11.27
N ASN A 176 -0.02 -1.13 -11.76
CA ASN A 176 -1.28 -1.05 -11.04
C ASN A 176 -2.23 -2.17 -11.43
N PHE A 177 -2.78 -2.88 -10.44
CA PHE A 177 -3.77 -3.92 -10.63
C PHE A 177 -5.09 -3.47 -10.01
N PRO A 178 -5.90 -2.68 -10.75
CA PRO A 178 -7.20 -2.26 -10.28
C PRO A 178 -8.10 -3.47 -10.07
N ILE A 179 -8.73 -3.51 -8.89
CA ILE A 179 -9.70 -4.52 -8.48
C ILE A 179 -11.06 -3.85 -8.43
N HIS A 180 -12.03 -4.41 -9.16
CA HIS A 180 -13.39 -3.90 -9.08
C HIS A 180 -13.99 -4.22 -7.71
N PRO A 181 -14.71 -3.27 -7.09
CA PRO A 181 -15.32 -3.49 -5.78
C PRO A 181 -16.61 -4.31 -5.87
N MET A 182 -17.04 -4.90 -4.74
CA MET A 182 -18.19 -5.83 -4.71
C MET A 182 -19.51 -5.19 -5.13
N TRP A 183 -19.66 -3.87 -4.97
CA TRP A 183 -20.85 -3.12 -5.40
C TRP A 183 -20.99 -2.96 -6.92
N THR A 184 -19.98 -3.31 -7.70
CA THR A 184 -20.06 -3.24 -9.17
C THR A 184 -20.63 -4.53 -9.77
N HIS A 185 -21.14 -4.45 -11.00
CA HIS A 185 -21.57 -5.61 -11.78
C HIS A 185 -20.41 -6.33 -12.50
N ALA A 186 -19.15 -6.03 -12.16
CA ALA A 186 -17.99 -6.69 -12.74
C ALA A 186 -17.94 -8.18 -12.36
N LYS A 187 -17.43 -9.02 -13.27
CA LYS A 187 -17.22 -10.46 -13.03
C LYS A 187 -15.98 -10.72 -12.18
N ASP A 188 -14.94 -9.89 -12.34
CA ASP A 188 -13.65 -10.02 -11.66
C ASP A 188 -13.56 -8.98 -10.54
N LYS A 189 -14.03 -9.35 -9.34
CA LYS A 189 -14.07 -8.47 -8.17
C LYS A 189 -13.68 -9.17 -6.87
N GLY A 190 -13.36 -8.35 -5.86
CA GLY A 190 -13.13 -8.79 -4.50
C GLY A 190 -11.93 -9.74 -4.30
N SER A 191 -11.98 -10.54 -3.23
CA SER A 191 -10.92 -11.48 -2.82
C SER A 191 -10.49 -12.44 -3.93
N ALA A 192 -11.43 -12.96 -4.73
CA ALA A 192 -11.10 -13.85 -5.84
C ALA A 192 -10.23 -13.16 -6.91
N ALA A 193 -10.58 -11.92 -7.29
CA ALA A 193 -9.79 -11.12 -8.23
C ALA A 193 -8.43 -10.75 -7.64
N PHE A 194 -8.38 -10.36 -6.36
CA PHE A 194 -7.14 -10.08 -5.64
C PHE A 194 -6.16 -11.27 -5.70
N ARG A 195 -6.62 -12.46 -5.30
CA ARG A 195 -5.78 -13.68 -5.35
C ARG A 195 -5.36 -14.03 -6.77
N ALA A 196 -6.26 -13.93 -7.74
CA ALA A 196 -5.95 -14.19 -9.14
C ALA A 196 -4.84 -13.25 -9.66
N LYS A 197 -4.93 -11.95 -9.41
CA LYS A 197 -3.90 -10.97 -9.80
C LYS A 197 -2.56 -11.25 -9.13
N VAL A 198 -2.57 -11.58 -7.83
CA VAL A 198 -1.34 -11.95 -7.12
C VAL A 198 -0.69 -13.17 -7.79
N THR A 199 -1.41 -14.28 -7.92
CA THR A 199 -0.85 -15.54 -8.44
C THR A 199 -0.43 -15.44 -9.91
N GLN A 200 -1.26 -14.83 -10.75
CA GLN A 200 -1.07 -14.86 -12.19
C GLN A 200 -0.11 -13.78 -12.69
N VAL A 201 0.07 -12.70 -11.93
CA VAL A 201 0.83 -11.54 -12.42
C VAL A 201 1.90 -11.07 -11.43
N VAL A 202 1.54 -10.79 -10.17
CA VAL A 202 2.47 -10.20 -9.19
C VAL A 202 3.65 -11.13 -8.90
N LEU A 203 3.41 -12.42 -8.62
CA LEU A 203 4.50 -13.35 -8.30
C LEU A 203 5.43 -13.58 -9.51
N PRO A 204 4.93 -13.82 -10.74
CA PRO A 204 5.79 -13.85 -11.93
C PRO A 204 6.60 -12.57 -12.15
N LEU A 205 5.99 -11.39 -11.94
CA LEU A 205 6.65 -10.10 -12.11
C LEU A 205 7.79 -9.89 -11.09
N LEU A 206 7.54 -10.21 -9.81
CA LEU A 206 8.58 -10.18 -8.76
C LEU A 206 9.75 -11.09 -9.12
N ARG A 207 9.45 -12.31 -9.59
CA ARG A 207 10.49 -13.27 -10.00
C ARG A 207 11.29 -12.76 -11.20
N ALA A 208 10.63 -12.19 -12.20
CA ALA A 208 11.27 -11.65 -13.40
C ALA A 208 12.15 -10.44 -13.07
N PHE A 209 11.66 -9.55 -12.19
CA PHE A 209 12.43 -8.40 -11.72
C PHE A 209 13.61 -8.80 -10.85
N GLY A 210 13.48 -9.86 -10.04
CA GLY A 210 14.53 -10.40 -9.18
C GLY A 210 15.06 -9.37 -8.17
N PRO A 211 14.21 -8.88 -7.24
CA PRO A 211 14.61 -7.86 -6.27
C PRO A 211 15.63 -8.42 -5.26
N ASP A 212 16.45 -7.54 -4.70
CA ASP A 212 17.35 -7.83 -3.57
C ASP A 212 16.70 -7.58 -2.21
N LEU A 213 15.57 -6.87 -2.19
CA LEU A 213 14.73 -6.56 -1.04
C LEU A 213 13.28 -6.36 -1.50
N ILE A 214 12.34 -6.96 -0.78
CA ILE A 214 10.90 -6.68 -0.96
C ILE A 214 10.43 -5.80 0.19
N LEU A 215 9.80 -4.67 -0.13
CA LEU A 215 9.05 -3.86 0.81
C LEU A 215 7.56 -4.07 0.57
N VAL A 216 6.78 -4.09 1.64
CA VAL A 216 5.33 -4.25 1.56
C VAL A 216 4.65 -3.05 2.20
N SER A 217 3.84 -2.34 1.43
CA SER A 217 2.83 -1.41 1.96
C SER A 217 1.65 -2.23 2.42
N ALA A 218 1.60 -2.49 3.73
CA ALA A 218 0.67 -3.43 4.34
C ALA A 218 -0.52 -2.70 4.96
N GLY A 219 -1.50 -2.35 4.12
CA GLY A 219 -2.82 -1.90 4.56
C GLY A 219 -3.77 -3.07 4.80
N PHE A 220 -4.57 -2.98 5.86
CA PHE A 220 -5.59 -3.98 6.18
C PHE A 220 -7.02 -3.47 5.97
N ASP A 221 -7.17 -2.30 5.36
CA ASP A 221 -8.44 -1.68 5.02
C ASP A 221 -9.16 -2.35 3.83
N GLY A 222 -8.52 -3.29 3.13
CA GLY A 222 -9.22 -4.19 2.20
C GLY A 222 -10.08 -5.25 2.89
N CYS A 223 -10.02 -5.36 4.22
CA CYS A 223 -10.71 -6.37 5.02
C CYS A 223 -12.24 -6.20 4.98
N HIS A 224 -12.95 -7.32 5.13
CA HIS A 224 -14.38 -7.34 5.38
C HIS A 224 -14.70 -6.45 6.59
N HIS A 225 -15.78 -5.68 6.47
CA HIS A 225 -16.26 -4.67 7.42
C HIS A 225 -15.34 -3.49 7.72
N ASP A 226 -14.11 -3.43 7.21
CA ASP A 226 -13.28 -2.25 7.45
C ASP A 226 -13.91 -1.01 6.79
N ILE A 227 -13.95 0.11 7.50
CA ILE A 227 -14.54 1.36 7.00
C ILE A 227 -13.78 1.92 5.79
N GLY A 228 -12.48 1.63 5.65
CA GLY A 228 -11.68 1.99 4.48
C GLY A 228 -12.03 1.14 3.25
N ASN A 229 -12.76 0.03 3.44
CA ASN A 229 -13.23 -0.83 2.35
C ASN A 229 -14.61 -0.42 1.82
N LYS A 230 -15.20 0.68 2.28
CA LYS A 230 -16.60 1.03 2.00
C LYS A 230 -16.71 2.06 0.89
N GLN A 231 -17.81 2.00 0.15
CA GLN A 231 -18.20 3.11 -0.71
C GLN A 231 -18.41 4.37 0.14
N TYR A 232 -17.88 5.51 -0.33
CA TYR A 232 -18.00 6.77 0.40
C TYR A 232 -19.43 7.16 0.72
N GLY A 233 -19.59 7.80 1.87
CA GLY A 233 -20.89 8.21 2.39
C GLY A 233 -21.74 7.04 2.88
N GLN A 234 -21.30 5.78 2.73
CA GLN A 234 -22.03 4.59 3.12
C GLN A 234 -21.22 3.75 4.11
N ARG A 235 -21.16 4.18 5.38
CA ARG A 235 -20.40 3.48 6.44
C ARG A 235 -20.88 2.03 6.67
N ASP A 236 -22.17 1.78 6.48
CA ASP A 236 -22.78 0.43 6.50
C ASP A 236 -23.00 -0.15 5.10
N GLY A 237 -22.41 0.49 4.09
CA GLY A 237 -22.62 0.20 2.67
C GLY A 237 -21.88 -1.04 2.16
N PRO A 238 -21.96 -1.26 0.84
CA PRO A 238 -21.32 -2.40 0.21
C PRO A 238 -19.78 -2.32 0.28
N VAL A 239 -19.14 -3.48 0.23
CA VAL A 239 -17.69 -3.67 0.46
C VAL A 239 -16.87 -3.62 -0.82
N GLY A 240 -15.61 -3.20 -0.70
CA GLY A 240 -14.68 -3.02 -1.81
C GLY A 240 -14.07 -4.34 -2.23
N MET A 241 -12.90 -4.66 -1.70
CA MET A 241 -12.22 -5.94 -1.98
C MET A 241 -12.79 -7.13 -1.20
N ASP A 242 -13.44 -6.90 -0.07
CA ASP A 242 -14.02 -7.98 0.74
C ASP A 242 -13.00 -9.08 1.14
N LEU A 243 -11.80 -8.66 1.58
CA LEU A 243 -10.75 -9.59 1.99
C LEU A 243 -11.01 -10.13 3.40
N SER A 244 -10.62 -11.36 3.66
CA SER A 244 -10.61 -11.97 5.00
C SER A 244 -9.21 -11.94 5.61
N PRO A 245 -9.06 -12.14 6.93
CA PRO A 245 -7.75 -12.41 7.55
C PRO A 245 -6.98 -13.54 6.85
N GLY A 246 -7.68 -14.54 6.32
CA GLY A 246 -7.09 -15.63 5.54
C GLY A 246 -6.47 -15.17 4.21
N ASP A 247 -6.98 -14.10 3.60
CA ASP A 247 -6.41 -13.49 2.40
C ASP A 247 -5.09 -12.77 2.70
N PHE A 248 -5.03 -12.05 3.82
CA PHE A 248 -3.80 -11.40 4.28
C PHE A 248 -2.73 -12.42 4.67
N HIS A 249 -3.10 -13.50 5.38
CA HIS A 249 -2.18 -14.61 5.64
C HIS A 249 -1.64 -15.21 4.34
N TRP A 250 -2.55 -15.48 3.38
CA TRP A 250 -2.20 -16.09 2.11
C TRP A 250 -1.26 -15.21 1.28
N VAL A 251 -1.57 -13.94 1.06
CA VAL A 251 -0.72 -13.05 0.23
C VAL A 251 0.65 -12.86 0.85
N THR A 252 0.71 -12.72 2.18
CA THR A 252 1.97 -12.60 2.91
C THR A 252 2.82 -13.86 2.77
N THR A 253 2.19 -15.03 2.82
CA THR A 253 2.87 -16.30 2.56
C THR A 253 3.42 -16.34 1.14
N GLN A 254 2.66 -15.91 0.13
CA GLN A 254 3.14 -15.86 -1.26
C GLN A 254 4.32 -14.90 -1.44
N LEU A 255 4.27 -13.72 -0.82
CA LEU A 255 5.34 -12.73 -0.87
C LEU A 255 6.61 -13.22 -0.15
N MET A 256 6.46 -13.91 0.99
CA MET A 256 7.57 -14.55 1.68
C MET A 256 8.21 -15.66 0.83
N LEU A 257 7.42 -16.47 0.11
CA LEU A 257 7.96 -17.46 -0.83
C LEU A 257 8.77 -16.79 -1.94
N MET A 258 8.29 -15.66 -2.48
CA MET A 258 9.07 -14.88 -3.46
C MET A 258 10.31 -14.24 -2.84
N ALA A 259 10.23 -13.74 -1.61
CA ALA A 259 11.39 -13.21 -0.91
C ALA A 259 12.47 -14.29 -0.72
N ASN A 260 12.07 -15.51 -0.35
CA ASN A 260 13.00 -16.64 -0.22
C ASN A 260 13.70 -16.96 -1.55
N LEU A 261 12.94 -16.91 -2.64
CA LEU A 261 13.44 -17.21 -3.99
C LEU A 261 14.36 -16.12 -4.56
N CYS A 262 14.00 -14.86 -4.35
CA CYS A 262 14.64 -13.71 -5.01
C CYS A 262 15.72 -13.04 -4.15
N CYS A 263 15.49 -12.92 -2.84
CA CYS A 263 16.29 -12.09 -1.94
C CYS A 263 16.61 -12.75 -0.60
N ASN A 264 16.72 -14.08 -0.54
CA ASN A 264 17.08 -14.84 0.67
C ASN A 264 16.16 -14.55 1.88
N GLY A 265 14.88 -14.28 1.61
CA GLY A 265 13.86 -14.00 2.63
C GLY A 265 13.81 -12.53 3.08
N ARG A 266 14.63 -11.63 2.50
CA ARG A 266 14.67 -10.20 2.86
C ARG A 266 13.38 -9.50 2.47
N LEU A 267 12.49 -9.37 3.45
CA LEU A 267 11.22 -8.67 3.31
C LEU A 267 10.99 -7.73 4.51
N VAL A 268 10.59 -6.49 4.26
CA VAL A 268 10.14 -5.56 5.30
C VAL A 268 8.73 -5.11 4.98
N SER A 269 7.80 -5.43 5.87
CA SER A 269 6.42 -4.98 5.81
C SER A 269 6.23 -3.71 6.65
N VAL A 270 5.43 -2.77 6.18
CA VAL A 270 5.18 -1.47 6.82
C VAL A 270 3.68 -1.26 6.90
N LEU A 271 3.16 -1.03 8.11
CA LEU A 271 1.74 -0.76 8.32
C LEU A 271 1.31 0.52 7.58
N GLU A 272 0.23 0.41 6.79
CA GLU A 272 -0.43 1.53 6.10
C GLU A 272 -1.85 1.77 6.69
N GLY A 273 -2.91 1.55 5.91
CA GLY A 273 -4.30 1.67 6.31
C GLY A 273 -4.85 0.48 7.10
N GLY A 274 -6.14 0.57 7.44
CA GLY A 274 -6.86 -0.35 8.31
C GLY A 274 -7.41 0.38 9.53
N TYR A 275 -8.73 0.44 9.62
CA TYR A 275 -9.44 1.40 10.45
C TYR A 275 -10.48 0.74 11.36
N GLY A 276 -10.72 -0.57 11.18
CA GLY A 276 -11.75 -1.30 11.90
C GLY A 276 -13.15 -1.00 11.36
N ARG A 277 -14.18 -1.34 12.13
CA ARG A 277 -15.59 -1.20 11.76
C ARG A 277 -16.37 -0.35 12.76
N VAL A 278 -17.52 0.17 12.33
CA VAL A 278 -18.45 0.85 13.24
C VAL A 278 -19.13 -0.20 14.13
N ARG A 279 -19.33 0.13 15.42
CA ARG A 279 -20.11 -0.68 16.38
C ARG A 279 -21.59 -0.68 15.97
N THR A 280 -22.22 -1.85 15.98
CA THR A 280 -23.61 -2.08 15.59
C THR A 280 -24.46 -2.53 16.79
N GLU A 281 -25.79 -2.40 16.71
CA GLU A 281 -26.72 -2.88 17.76
C GLU A 281 -26.58 -4.39 18.06
N HIS A 282 -26.04 -5.18 17.12
CA HIS A 282 -25.79 -6.60 17.34
C HIS A 282 -24.63 -6.82 18.30
N ASP A 283 -23.61 -5.96 18.27
CA ASP A 283 -22.44 -6.02 19.16
C ASP A 283 -22.84 -5.77 20.62
N ASP A 284 -23.87 -4.93 20.85
CA ASP A 284 -24.36 -4.63 22.21
C ASP A 284 -25.12 -5.80 22.86
N LYS A 285 -25.56 -6.78 22.08
CA LYS A 285 -26.20 -8.00 22.61
C LYS A 285 -25.17 -9.02 23.11
N ASP A 286 -23.98 -9.05 22.51
CA ASP A 286 -22.89 -9.95 22.89
C ASP A 286 -22.10 -9.44 24.13
N ASP A 287 -22.16 -8.13 24.38
CA ASP A 287 -21.54 -7.46 25.54
C ASP A 287 -22.34 -7.63 26.86
N THR A 288 -23.41 -8.44 26.85
CA THR A 288 -24.21 -8.75 28.06
C THR A 288 -23.63 -9.89 28.92
N SER A 289 -22.37 -10.28 28.67
CA SER A 289 -21.62 -11.16 29.57
C SER A 289 -21.28 -10.43 30.88
N PRO A 290 -21.43 -11.04 32.08
CA PRO A 290 -21.50 -10.31 33.35
C PRO A 290 -20.16 -9.76 33.89
N ASP A 291 -19.07 -9.83 33.14
CA ASP A 291 -17.74 -9.43 33.61
C ASP A 291 -17.34 -8.04 33.08
N GLY A 292 -17.95 -6.99 33.62
CA GLY A 292 -17.58 -5.62 33.26
C GLY A 292 -18.38 -4.47 33.87
N ALA A 293 -19.09 -4.67 34.99
CA ALA A 293 -19.82 -3.58 35.63
C ALA A 293 -18.86 -2.64 36.39
N VAL A 294 -18.45 -1.54 35.77
CA VAL A 294 -17.98 -0.36 36.51
C VAL A 294 -19.21 0.41 36.96
N ALA A 295 -19.47 0.38 38.27
CA ALA A 295 -20.59 1.03 38.91
C ALA A 295 -20.63 2.54 38.59
N ALA A 296 -21.73 3.01 38.00
CA ALA A 296 -22.05 4.42 37.93
C ALA A 296 -22.59 4.89 39.30
N SER A 297 -21.94 5.89 39.88
CA SER A 297 -22.42 6.56 41.10
C SER A 297 -23.71 7.36 40.82
N PRO A 298 -24.66 7.44 41.78
CA PRO A 298 -25.87 8.21 41.62
C PRO A 298 -25.63 9.65 42.09
N ASP A 299 -25.58 10.60 41.17
CA ASP A 299 -25.90 11.98 41.53
C ASP A 299 -26.80 12.60 40.46
N GLY A 300 -27.93 13.12 40.94
CA GLY A 300 -29.03 13.62 40.14
C GLY A 300 -28.88 15.12 39.93
N SER A 301 -28.74 15.52 38.67
CA SER A 301 -29.16 16.84 38.22
C SER A 301 -29.32 16.82 36.70
N GLN A 302 -30.56 16.93 36.22
CA GLN A 302 -30.86 17.22 34.82
C GLN A 302 -30.76 18.73 34.59
N PRO A 303 -30.08 19.20 33.52
CA PRO A 303 -30.35 20.50 32.94
C PRO A 303 -30.98 20.35 31.53
N GLY A 304 -31.85 21.31 31.23
CA GLY A 304 -32.83 21.29 30.15
C GLY A 304 -32.27 21.19 28.73
N THR A 305 -33.10 20.62 27.86
CA THR A 305 -32.89 20.46 26.43
C THR A 305 -33.07 21.80 25.69
N SER A 306 -31.99 22.34 25.12
CA SER A 306 -32.05 23.29 24.01
C SER A 306 -31.88 22.54 22.68
N PRO A 307 -32.67 22.84 21.64
CA PRO A 307 -32.65 22.09 20.39
C PRO A 307 -31.64 22.68 19.38
N GLU A 308 -30.33 22.67 19.67
CA GLU A 308 -29.30 23.09 18.67
C GLU A 308 -27.99 22.28 18.66
N ASP A 309 -27.87 21.15 19.37
CA ASP A 309 -26.66 20.31 19.32
C ASP A 309 -26.91 18.98 18.58
N ASN A 310 -27.01 19.03 17.25
CA ASN A 310 -26.83 17.85 16.40
C ASN A 310 -25.32 17.54 16.25
N HIS A 311 -24.66 17.24 17.37
CA HIS A 311 -23.37 16.56 17.32
C HIS A 311 -23.64 15.10 16.94
N ALA A 312 -23.25 14.73 15.72
CA ALA A 312 -23.16 13.33 15.31
C ALA A 312 -22.32 12.58 16.35
N THR A 313 -23.00 11.79 17.19
CA THR A 313 -22.40 10.86 18.12
C THR A 313 -21.65 9.82 17.30
N THR A 314 -20.33 9.98 17.13
CA THR A 314 -19.51 9.00 16.42
C THR A 314 -19.44 7.75 17.28
N ALA A 315 -20.21 6.73 16.93
CA ALA A 315 -20.09 5.41 17.55
C ALA A 315 -18.61 4.96 17.54
N PRO A 316 -18.11 4.37 18.65
CA PRO A 316 -16.72 3.93 18.72
C PRO A 316 -16.42 2.86 17.66
N LEU A 317 -15.22 2.91 17.09
CA LEU A 317 -14.74 1.89 16.16
C LEU A 317 -14.31 0.63 16.91
N ILE A 318 -14.61 -0.53 16.34
CA ILE A 318 -14.12 -1.85 16.78
C ILE A 318 -12.96 -2.24 15.86
N LEU A 319 -11.82 -2.59 16.45
CA LEU A 319 -10.57 -2.91 15.71
C LEU A 319 -10.36 -4.41 15.50
N ASP A 320 -11.38 -5.24 15.72
CA ASP A 320 -11.34 -6.70 15.65
C ASP A 320 -10.82 -7.19 14.28
N THR A 321 -11.35 -6.65 13.19
CA THR A 321 -10.97 -7.01 11.82
C THR A 321 -9.55 -6.59 11.47
N LEU A 322 -9.13 -5.39 11.89
CA LEU A 322 -7.76 -4.90 11.76
C LEU A 322 -6.79 -5.80 12.54
N GLN A 323 -7.09 -6.09 13.81
CA GLN A 323 -6.27 -6.91 14.68
C GLN A 323 -6.14 -8.34 14.13
N ALA A 324 -7.25 -8.94 13.69
CA ALA A 324 -7.25 -10.27 13.09
C ALA A 324 -6.42 -10.31 11.80
N SER A 325 -6.56 -9.32 10.92
CA SER A 325 -5.82 -9.24 9.65
C SER A 325 -4.32 -9.01 9.86
N ALA A 326 -3.97 -8.09 10.77
CA ALA A 326 -2.57 -7.85 11.16
C ALA A 326 -1.94 -9.07 11.86
N HIS A 327 -2.72 -9.77 12.69
CA HIS A 327 -2.28 -11.02 13.31
C HIS A 327 -2.03 -12.12 12.27
N ALA A 328 -2.94 -12.28 11.31
CA ALA A 328 -2.81 -13.24 10.22
C ALA A 328 -1.59 -12.97 9.33
N HIS A 329 -1.30 -11.69 9.06
CA HIS A 329 -0.07 -11.23 8.40
C HIS A 329 1.18 -11.59 9.22
N LEU A 330 1.19 -11.30 10.52
CA LEU A 330 2.32 -11.61 11.40
C LEU A 330 2.57 -13.13 11.54
N GLN A 331 1.50 -13.93 11.62
CA GLN A 331 1.59 -15.38 11.57
C GLN A 331 2.27 -15.85 10.28
N ALA A 332 1.87 -15.32 9.12
CA ALA A 332 2.49 -15.69 7.83
C ALA A 332 3.98 -15.29 7.76
N LEU A 333 4.39 -14.15 8.34
CA LEU A 333 5.79 -13.74 8.42
C LEU A 333 6.65 -14.67 9.29
N THR A 334 6.05 -15.32 10.28
CA THR A 334 6.73 -16.15 11.30
C THR A 334 6.66 -17.66 11.02
N CYS A 335 5.63 -18.15 10.33
CA CYS A 335 5.37 -19.58 10.10
C CYS A 335 6.27 -20.27 9.04
N GLN A 336 7.38 -19.67 8.60
CA GLN A 336 8.21 -20.24 7.54
C GLN A 336 9.31 -21.15 8.13
N SER A 337 9.15 -22.47 8.02
CA SER A 337 10.26 -23.42 8.15
C SER A 337 11.28 -23.16 7.04
N TYR A 338 12.54 -22.97 7.44
CA TYR A 338 13.65 -22.75 6.50
C TYR A 338 13.76 -23.93 5.52
N VAL A 339 13.56 -23.65 4.23
CA VAL A 339 14.01 -24.56 3.16
C VAL A 339 15.30 -23.98 2.63
N GLU A 340 16.39 -24.70 2.87
CA GLU A 340 17.72 -24.35 2.39
C GLU A 340 17.67 -24.18 0.86
N PRO A 341 18.11 -23.04 0.31
CA PRO A 341 18.06 -22.85 -1.14
C PRO A 341 18.93 -23.93 -1.80
N PRO A 342 18.46 -24.59 -2.88
CA PRO A 342 19.29 -25.56 -3.57
C PRO A 342 20.60 -24.87 -4.01
N PRO A 343 21.76 -25.51 -3.83
CA PRO A 343 23.03 -24.92 -4.18
C PRO A 343 22.98 -24.45 -5.63
N LEU A 344 23.36 -23.19 -5.86
CA LEU A 344 23.53 -22.61 -7.19
C LEU A 344 24.43 -23.55 -7.99
N LYS A 345 23.84 -24.31 -8.92
CA LYS A 345 24.60 -25.09 -9.89
C LYS A 345 25.41 -24.09 -10.70
N THR A 346 26.69 -23.94 -10.37
CA THR A 346 27.66 -23.26 -11.23
C THR A 346 27.58 -23.96 -12.57
N ARG A 347 27.03 -23.27 -13.58
CA ARG A 347 26.96 -23.79 -14.94
C ARG A 347 28.40 -23.89 -15.44
N THR A 348 29.03 -25.05 -15.26
CA THR A 348 30.28 -25.37 -15.94
C THR A 348 30.00 -25.23 -17.43
N SER A 349 30.62 -24.23 -18.04
CA SER A 349 30.54 -23.93 -19.47
C SER A 349 31.11 -25.10 -20.24
N THR A 350 30.28 -26.08 -20.60
CA THR A 350 30.57 -26.94 -21.74
C THR A 350 30.21 -26.11 -22.97
N ARG A 351 31.22 -25.56 -23.65
CA ARG A 351 31.08 -24.93 -24.97
C ARG A 351 30.43 -25.93 -25.93
N THR A 352 29.14 -25.76 -26.20
CA THR A 352 28.52 -26.30 -27.41
C THR A 352 29.00 -25.46 -28.60
N PRO A 353 29.41 -26.07 -29.73
CA PRO A 353 29.80 -25.30 -30.91
C PRO A 353 28.59 -24.53 -31.45
N ALA A 354 28.81 -23.28 -31.88
CA ALA A 354 27.78 -22.45 -32.49
C ALA A 354 27.25 -23.09 -33.79
N PRO A 355 25.93 -23.05 -34.06
CA PRO A 355 25.38 -23.53 -35.32
C PRO A 355 25.78 -22.59 -36.45
N THR A 356 26.36 -23.14 -37.52
CA THR A 356 26.68 -22.42 -38.75
C THR A 356 25.40 -22.15 -39.54
N PHE A 357 24.99 -20.89 -39.61
CA PHE A 357 23.93 -20.46 -40.53
C PHE A 357 24.49 -20.45 -41.97
N LYS A 358 24.04 -21.38 -42.82
CA LYS A 358 24.23 -21.28 -44.27
C LYS A 358 23.30 -20.21 -44.83
N ALA A 359 23.87 -19.16 -45.41
CA ALA A 359 23.13 -18.11 -46.13
C ALA A 359 22.36 -18.71 -47.33
N ALA A 360 21.04 -18.51 -47.34
CA ALA A 360 20.20 -18.83 -48.48
C ALA A 360 20.39 -17.77 -49.58
N ARG A 361 20.91 -18.19 -50.73
CA ARG A 361 21.13 -17.36 -51.92
C ARG A 361 19.79 -17.13 -52.64
N ALA A 362 19.27 -15.91 -52.60
CA ALA A 362 18.05 -15.53 -53.32
C ALA A 362 18.27 -15.60 -54.85
N LYS A 363 17.50 -16.45 -55.54
CA LYS A 363 17.40 -16.45 -57.00
C LYS A 363 16.37 -15.40 -57.43
N ARG A 364 16.83 -14.30 -58.03
CA ARG A 364 15.98 -13.39 -58.84
C ARG A 364 15.48 -14.15 -60.07
N LYS A 365 14.16 -14.32 -60.21
CA LYS A 365 13.51 -14.63 -61.49
C LYS A 365 13.05 -13.32 -62.14
N LYS A 366 13.60 -13.02 -63.31
CA LYS A 366 13.01 -12.13 -64.31
C LYS A 366 11.97 -12.93 -65.11
N LEU A 367 10.79 -12.35 -65.31
CA LEU A 367 9.89 -12.54 -66.45
C LEU A 367 9.25 -11.16 -66.65
N ALA A 368 9.65 -10.43 -67.70
CA ALA A 368 9.14 -10.49 -69.08
C ALA A 368 7.81 -9.73 -69.17
#